data_AF-A0A4Q5YAB4-F1
#
_entry.id   AF-A0A4Q5YAB4-F1
#
_cell.length_a   1.000
_cell.length_b   1.000
_cell.length_c   1.000
_cell.angle_alpha   90.00
_cell.angle_beta   90.00
_cell.angle_gamma   90.00
#
_symmetry.space_group_name_H-M   'P 1'
#
loop_
_entity.id
_entity.type
_entity.pdbx_description
1 polymer ?
#
loop_
_entity_poly.entity_id
_entity_poly.type
_entity_poly.pdbx_seq_one_letter_code
_entity_poly.pdbx_strand_id
1 'polypeptide(L)'
;MKLKNFILPLAILVASFAACNKDDDSTTNLKIRLTDNPYNATEVNIDLQQVRVNFSSDSSGWTDLQTRAGIYNLLDFQNGVDTLIAEQVVPTGTLKEIRFVLGNRNSIKINNTVYPLTIPSGSSSGLKIKLNK
;
A
#
# COMPACT_ATOMS: atom_id res chain seq x y z
N MET A 1 -16.39 -44.99 68.52
CA MET A 1 -15.76 -45.92 67.56
C MET A 1 -15.52 -45.14 66.27
N LYS A 2 -14.26 -45.10 65.82
CA LYS A 2 -13.77 -44.29 64.70
C LYS A 2 -14.09 -44.95 63.35
N LEU A 3 -14.46 -44.17 62.34
CA LEU A 3 -14.24 -44.45 60.91
C LEU A 3 -14.44 -43.14 60.11
N LYS A 4 -13.44 -42.25 60.08
CA LYS A 4 -12.36 -42.14 59.09
C LYS A 4 -12.87 -41.73 57.69
N ASN A 5 -12.70 -40.44 57.41
CA ASN A 5 -12.90 -39.76 56.13
C ASN A 5 -12.25 -40.53 54.96
N PHE A 6 -12.96 -40.61 53.84
CA PHE A 6 -12.32 -40.82 52.53
C PHE A 6 -12.83 -39.74 51.57
N ILE A 7 -12.17 -38.58 51.62
CA ILE A 7 -12.32 -37.53 50.61
C ILE A 7 -11.63 -38.08 49.36
N LEU A 8 -12.41 -38.36 48.32
CA LEU A 8 -11.91 -38.72 47.00
C LEU A 8 -11.46 -37.41 46.31
N PRO A 9 -10.18 -37.19 45.99
CA PRO A 9 -9.80 -36.04 45.20
C PRO A 9 -10.11 -36.38 43.75
N LEU A 10 -11.20 -35.83 43.21
CA LEU A 10 -11.43 -35.81 41.77
C LEU A 10 -10.41 -34.84 41.18
N ALA A 11 -9.26 -35.38 40.77
CA ALA A 11 -8.24 -34.64 40.04
C ALA A 11 -8.82 -34.23 38.68
N ILE A 12 -9.35 -33.01 38.60
CA ILE A 12 -9.72 -32.35 37.36
C ILE A 12 -8.41 -32.00 36.67
N LEU A 13 -7.98 -32.86 35.74
CA LEU A 13 -6.90 -32.59 34.82
C LEU A 13 -7.41 -31.54 33.82
N VAL A 14 -7.19 -30.27 34.15
CA VAL A 14 -7.39 -29.16 33.22
C VAL A 14 -6.34 -29.28 32.12
N ALA A 15 -6.68 -30.00 31.06
CA ALA A 15 -5.94 -29.98 29.81
C ALA A 15 -6.03 -28.56 29.24
N SER A 16 -5.01 -27.77 29.54
CA SER A 16 -4.84 -26.43 28.98
C SER A 16 -4.45 -26.62 27.52
N PHE A 17 -5.42 -26.58 26.62
CA PHE A 17 -5.15 -26.41 25.19
C PHE A 17 -4.61 -24.99 25.00
N ALA A 18 -3.30 -24.83 25.15
CA ALA A 18 -2.59 -23.69 24.60
C ALA A 18 -2.58 -23.87 23.07
N ALA A 19 -3.67 -23.45 22.42
CA ALA A 19 -3.68 -23.23 20.99
C ALA A 19 -2.81 -22.00 20.72
N CYS A 20 -1.52 -22.21 20.45
CA CYS A 20 -0.71 -21.20 19.79
C CYS A 20 -1.23 -21.06 18.35
N ASN A 21 -2.05 -20.04 18.11
CA ASN A 21 -2.12 -19.47 16.77
C ASN A 21 -0.73 -18.92 16.46
N LYS A 22 -0.03 -19.54 15.51
CA LYS A 22 1.11 -18.89 14.87
C LYS A 22 0.54 -17.95 13.83
N ASP A 23 -0.04 -16.84 14.28
CA ASP A 23 -0.26 -15.70 13.42
C ASP A 23 1.11 -15.02 13.30
N ASP A 24 1.88 -15.42 12.29
CA ASP A 24 3.14 -14.75 11.95
C ASP A 24 2.78 -13.36 11.40
N ASP A 25 2.50 -12.41 12.30
CA ASP A 25 2.25 -10.98 12.05
C ASP A 25 3.53 -10.27 11.55
N SER A 26 4.18 -10.86 10.56
CA SER A 26 5.38 -10.32 9.94
C SER A 26 5.00 -9.05 9.18
N THR A 27 5.64 -7.93 9.52
CA THR A 27 5.47 -6.66 8.81
C THR A 27 6.69 -6.36 7.95
N THR A 28 6.50 -5.63 6.86
CA THR A 28 7.57 -5.13 5.99
C THR A 28 7.43 -3.63 5.77
N ASN A 29 8.55 -2.94 5.54
CA ASN A 29 8.53 -1.52 5.18
C ASN A 29 8.41 -1.39 3.65
N LEU A 30 7.24 -0.98 3.19
CA LEU A 30 6.95 -0.76 1.78
C LEU A 30 7.27 0.69 1.39
N LYS A 31 8.13 0.86 0.38
CA LYS A 31 8.48 2.14 -0.22
C LYS A 31 8.05 2.16 -1.69
N ILE A 32 7.32 3.20 -2.09
CA ILE A 32 6.94 3.42 -3.47
C ILE A 32 7.74 4.60 -4.02
N ARG A 33 8.52 4.34 -5.07
CA ARG A 33 9.34 5.35 -5.75
C ARG A 33 8.84 5.57 -7.17
N LEU A 34 9.03 6.78 -7.68
CA LEU A 34 8.58 7.24 -8.98
C LEU A 34 9.78 7.64 -9.84
N THR A 35 9.80 7.15 -11.07
CA THR A 35 10.74 7.48 -12.15
C THR A 35 9.99 7.39 -13.47
N ASP A 36 10.51 8.02 -14.52
CA ASP A 36 9.93 8.00 -15.85
C ASP A 36 10.99 7.87 -16.94
N ASN A 37 10.55 7.46 -18.13
CA ASN A 37 11.40 7.43 -19.30
C ASN A 37 11.51 8.82 -19.94
N PRO A 38 12.60 9.08 -20.69
CA PRO A 38 12.68 10.26 -21.55
C PRO A 38 11.50 10.35 -22.51
N TYR A 39 10.92 11.54 -22.63
CA TYR A 39 9.83 11.85 -23.55
C TYR A 39 10.03 13.24 -24.17
N ASN A 40 9.52 13.45 -25.39
CA ASN A 40 9.66 14.72 -26.10
C ASN A 40 8.61 15.74 -25.61
N ALA A 41 8.76 16.19 -24.37
CA ALA A 41 8.01 17.27 -23.76
C ALA A 41 8.93 18.06 -22.83
N THR A 42 8.54 19.27 -22.46
CA THR A 42 9.26 20.12 -21.51
C THR A 42 8.97 19.72 -20.07
N GLU A 43 7.70 19.43 -19.77
CA GLU A 43 7.25 18.98 -18.44
C GLU A 43 6.09 17.99 -18.58
N VAL A 44 6.02 17.02 -17.67
CA VAL A 44 4.85 16.16 -17.47
C VAL A 44 4.50 16.21 -15.99
N ASN A 45 3.51 17.02 -15.64
CA ASN A 45 3.15 17.31 -14.25
C ASN A 45 1.98 16.44 -13.81
N ILE A 46 2.15 15.68 -12.72
CA ILE A 46 1.07 14.93 -12.04
C ILE A 46 0.79 15.52 -10.67
N ASP A 47 -0.48 15.71 -10.33
CA ASP A 47 -0.94 16.20 -9.03
C ASP A 47 -1.26 15.01 -8.11
N LEU A 48 -0.26 14.46 -7.44
CA LEU A 48 -0.40 13.29 -6.58
C LEU A 48 -1.08 13.67 -5.26
N GLN A 49 -2.18 12.99 -4.94
CA GLN A 49 -2.95 13.23 -3.71
C GLN A 49 -2.80 12.08 -2.71
N GLN A 50 -2.87 10.83 -3.17
CA GLN A 50 -2.80 9.66 -2.30
C GLN A 50 -2.27 8.44 -3.06
N VAL A 51 -1.43 7.62 -2.43
CA VAL A 51 -1.05 6.28 -2.90
C VAL A 51 -1.78 5.23 -2.07
N ARG A 52 -2.42 4.28 -2.76
CA ARG A 52 -3.14 3.17 -2.14
C ARG A 52 -2.63 1.85 -2.70
N VAL A 53 -2.67 0.81 -1.88
CA VAL A 53 -2.23 -0.54 -2.23
C VAL A 53 -3.32 -1.56 -1.93
N ASN A 54 -3.37 -2.62 -2.71
CA ASN A 54 -4.24 -3.76 -2.47
C ASN A 54 -3.40 -5.04 -2.48
N PHE A 55 -3.49 -5.82 -1.40
CA PHE A 55 -2.79 -7.10 -1.24
C PHE A 55 -3.71 -8.26 -1.61
N SER A 56 -3.14 -9.35 -2.13
CA SER A 56 -3.90 -10.52 -2.57
C SER A 56 -4.66 -11.24 -1.46
N SER A 57 -4.15 -11.19 -0.22
CA SER A 57 -4.77 -11.78 0.96
C SER A 57 -5.85 -10.90 1.59
N ASP A 58 -5.95 -9.64 1.16
CA ASP A 58 -6.80 -8.67 1.81
C ASP A 58 -8.18 -8.58 1.12
N SER A 59 -9.17 -9.17 1.77
CA SER A 59 -10.58 -9.05 1.37
C SER A 59 -11.18 -7.68 1.69
N SER A 60 -10.53 -6.87 2.53
CA SER A 60 -11.02 -5.56 2.99
C SER A 60 -10.79 -4.44 1.96
N GLY A 61 -9.84 -4.60 1.04
CA GLY A 61 -9.69 -3.72 -0.12
C GLY A 61 -8.41 -2.89 -0.14
N TRP A 62 -8.54 -1.57 -0.25
CA TRP A 62 -7.42 -0.67 -0.51
C TRP A 62 -6.89 -0.05 0.79
N THR A 63 -5.61 -0.24 1.07
CA THR A 63 -4.89 0.39 2.18
C THR A 63 -4.19 1.67 1.70
N ASP A 64 -4.37 2.76 2.45
CA ASP A 64 -3.72 4.04 2.19
C ASP A 64 -2.30 4.03 2.77
N LEU A 65 -1.32 4.49 1.97
CA LEU A 65 0.06 4.68 2.41
C LEU A 65 0.30 6.10 2.92
N GLN A 66 1.32 6.32 3.77
CA GLN A 66 1.77 7.68 4.09
C GLN A 66 2.36 8.32 2.83
N THR A 67 1.55 9.15 2.18
CA THR A 67 1.85 9.71 0.86
C THR A 67 2.46 11.08 0.97
N ARG A 68 3.50 11.35 0.18
CA ARG A 68 4.06 12.68 -0.05
C ARG A 68 3.29 13.33 -1.18
N ALA A 69 2.12 13.87 -0.86
CA ALA A 69 1.27 14.55 -1.84
C ALA A 69 1.97 15.79 -2.42
N GLY A 70 1.72 16.10 -3.69
CA GLY A 70 2.37 17.22 -4.38
C GLY A 70 2.26 17.13 -5.89
N ILE A 71 2.67 18.21 -6.58
CA ILE A 71 2.85 18.19 -8.03
C ILE A 71 4.26 17.72 -8.34
N TYR A 72 4.37 16.69 -9.16
CA TYR A 72 5.65 16.13 -9.61
C TYR A 72 5.78 16.31 -11.11
N ASN A 73 6.86 16.96 -11.56
CA ASN A 73 7.28 16.88 -12.94
C ASN A 73 8.00 15.53 -13.14
N LEU A 74 7.38 14.60 -13.84
CA LEU A 74 7.92 13.26 -14.06
C LEU A 74 9.26 13.29 -14.78
N LEU A 75 9.48 14.29 -15.64
CA LEU A 75 10.71 14.42 -16.40
C LEU A 75 11.92 14.86 -15.56
N ASP A 76 11.71 15.27 -14.31
CA ASP A 76 12.81 15.50 -13.35
C ASP A 76 13.42 14.17 -12.85
N PHE A 77 12.70 13.06 -13.00
CA PHE A 77 13.06 11.74 -12.45
C PHE A 77 13.36 10.74 -13.57
N GLN A 78 14.46 10.94 -14.28
CA GLN A 78 14.88 10.13 -15.42
C GLN A 78 16.30 9.56 -15.24
N ASN A 79 16.70 8.62 -16.09
CA ASN A 79 18.08 8.13 -16.18
C ASN A 79 18.65 7.62 -14.85
N GLY A 80 17.85 6.86 -14.09
CA GLY A 80 18.24 6.31 -12.79
C GLY A 80 17.97 7.25 -11.60
N VAL A 81 17.46 8.45 -11.85
CA VAL A 81 16.92 9.33 -10.80
C VAL A 81 15.47 8.97 -10.53
N ASP A 82 15.13 8.86 -9.25
CA ASP A 82 13.78 8.61 -8.77
C ASP A 82 13.45 9.48 -7.55
N THR A 83 12.19 9.44 -7.13
CA THR A 83 11.75 10.09 -5.89
C THR A 83 10.84 9.18 -5.07
N LEU A 84 10.98 9.24 -3.74
CA LEU A 84 10.11 8.50 -2.82
C LEU A 84 8.79 9.25 -2.69
N ILE A 85 7.67 8.61 -3.06
CA ILE A 85 6.34 9.23 -3.06
C ILE A 85 5.41 8.69 -1.97
N ALA A 86 5.69 7.49 -1.43
CA ALA A 86 4.97 6.95 -0.28
C ALA A 86 5.81 5.91 0.48
N GLU A 87 5.58 5.79 1.78
CA GLU A 87 6.22 4.79 2.65
C GLU A 87 5.25 4.35 3.75
N GLN A 88 5.23 3.07 4.11
CA GLN A 88 4.49 2.58 5.27
C GLN A 88 4.96 1.19 5.70
N VAL A 89 4.89 0.91 7.01
CA VAL A 89 4.98 -0.46 7.54
C VAL A 89 3.64 -1.16 7.30
N VAL A 90 3.64 -2.24 6.53
CA VAL A 90 2.45 -2.99 6.12
C VAL A 90 2.60 -4.47 6.47
N PRO A 91 1.49 -5.23 6.61
CA PRO A 91 1.57 -6.68 6.73
C PRO A 91 2.30 -7.29 5.53
N THR A 92 3.13 -8.30 5.78
CA THR A 92 3.84 -9.02 4.73
C THR A 92 2.86 -9.82 3.89
N GLY A 93 2.98 -9.73 2.57
CA GLY A 93 2.11 -10.44 1.65
C GLY A 93 2.37 -10.06 0.20
N THR A 94 1.59 -10.64 -0.71
CA THR A 94 1.69 -10.37 -2.14
C THR A 94 0.92 -9.10 -2.50
N LEU A 95 1.64 -8.06 -2.93
CA LEU A 95 1.04 -6.84 -3.46
C LEU A 95 0.45 -7.10 -4.85
N LYS A 96 -0.82 -6.73 -5.06
CA LYS A 96 -1.58 -7.01 -6.29
C LYS A 96 -1.76 -5.78 -7.15
N GLU A 97 -2.19 -4.68 -6.54
CA GLU A 97 -2.47 -3.43 -7.25
C GLU A 97 -1.92 -2.23 -6.47
N ILE A 98 -1.48 -1.22 -7.21
CA ILE A 98 -1.14 0.11 -6.70
C ILE A 98 -2.09 1.10 -7.38
N ARG A 99 -2.58 2.08 -6.63
CA ARG A 99 -3.42 3.16 -7.16
C ARG A 99 -2.88 4.51 -6.74
N PHE A 100 -2.73 5.39 -7.71
CA PHE A 100 -2.46 6.81 -7.47
C PHE A 100 -3.75 7.59 -7.62
N VAL A 101 -4.23 8.19 -6.53
CA VAL A 101 -5.29 9.19 -6.57
C VAL A 101 -4.66 10.50 -7.03
N LEU A 102 -5.20 11.04 -8.12
CA LEU A 102 -4.67 12.23 -8.78
C LEU A 102 -5.67 13.37 -8.65
N GLY A 103 -5.16 14.57 -8.38
CA GLY A 103 -5.92 15.81 -8.35
C GLY A 103 -6.24 16.30 -9.77
N ASN A 104 -6.63 17.56 -9.88
CA ASN A 104 -7.07 18.14 -11.16
C ASN A 104 -5.95 18.94 -11.86
N ARG A 105 -4.80 19.15 -11.22
CA ARG A 105 -3.70 19.96 -11.76
C ARG A 105 -2.67 19.12 -12.53
N ASN A 106 -3.14 18.17 -13.33
CA ASN A 106 -2.28 17.38 -14.20
C ASN A 106 -2.13 18.10 -15.55
N SER A 107 -0.92 18.15 -16.09
CA SER A 107 -0.65 18.84 -17.34
C SER A 107 0.57 18.29 -18.06
N ILE A 108 0.62 18.45 -19.37
CA ILE A 108 1.83 18.29 -20.17
C ILE A 108 2.19 19.63 -20.79
N LYS A 109 3.48 19.98 -20.75
CA LYS A 109 3.99 21.18 -21.43
C LYS A 109 4.85 20.74 -22.61
N ILE A 110 4.49 21.20 -23.79
CA ILE A 110 5.25 20.94 -25.02
C ILE A 110 5.75 22.29 -25.51
N ASN A 111 7.08 22.44 -25.57
CA ASN A 111 7.74 23.72 -25.78
C ASN A 111 7.33 24.73 -24.70
N ASN A 112 6.50 25.73 -25.06
CA ASN A 112 6.06 26.78 -24.15
C ASN A 112 4.54 26.81 -23.94
N THR A 113 3.83 25.78 -24.40
CA THR A 113 2.38 25.67 -24.27
C THR A 113 2.02 24.55 -23.30
N VAL A 114 1.13 24.86 -22.35
CA VAL A 114 0.64 23.92 -21.34
C VAL A 114 -0.72 23.38 -21.76
N TYR A 115 -0.86 22.06 -21.74
CA TYR A 115 -2.09 21.34 -22.04
C TYR A 115 -2.55 20.56 -20.80
N PRO A 116 -3.82 20.69 -20.38
CA PRO A 116 -4.34 19.90 -19.26
C PRO A 116 -4.42 18.42 -19.65
N LEU A 117 -4.05 17.53 -18.71
CA LEU A 117 -4.20 16.09 -18.88
C LEU A 117 -5.49 15.61 -18.20
N THR A 118 -6.29 14.84 -18.94
CA THR A 118 -7.49 14.19 -18.41
C THR A 118 -7.17 12.75 -18.07
N ILE A 119 -7.44 12.34 -16.83
CA ILE A 119 -7.33 10.94 -16.40
C ILE A 119 -8.61 10.20 -16.87
N PRO A 120 -8.53 9.25 -17.82
CA PRO A 120 -9.73 8.64 -18.43
C PRO A 120 -10.63 7.90 -17.45
N SER A 121 -10.07 7.41 -16.34
CA SER A 121 -10.79 6.68 -15.30
C SER A 121 -11.42 7.61 -14.24
N GLY A 122 -11.31 8.94 -14.39
CA GLY A 122 -11.76 9.92 -13.40
C GLY A 122 -10.80 10.08 -12.22
N SER A 123 -10.69 11.29 -11.68
CA SER A 123 -9.79 11.64 -10.57
C SER A 123 -10.02 10.81 -9.30
N SER A 124 -11.24 10.30 -9.09
CA SER A 124 -11.60 9.47 -7.94
C SER A 124 -11.11 8.02 -8.02
N SER A 125 -10.98 7.44 -9.22
CA SER A 125 -10.49 6.07 -9.37
C SER A 125 -8.97 6.00 -9.55
N GLY A 126 -8.36 7.10 -9.97
CA GLY A 126 -6.91 7.26 -10.07
C GLY A 126 -6.25 6.46 -11.19
N LEU A 127 -4.93 6.53 -11.28
CA LEU A 127 -4.12 5.65 -12.12
C LEU A 127 -3.87 4.34 -11.37
N LYS A 128 -4.34 3.22 -11.92
CA LYS A 128 -4.19 1.90 -11.33
C LYS A 128 -3.12 1.09 -12.07
N ILE A 129 -2.17 0.55 -11.31
CA ILE A 129 -1.13 -0.35 -11.78
C ILE A 129 -1.41 -1.74 -11.20
N LYS A 130 -1.54 -2.74 -12.07
CA LYS A 130 -1.65 -4.16 -11.65
C LYS A 130 -0.26 -4.78 -11.74
N LEU A 131 0.19 -5.41 -10.66
CA LEU A 131 1.52 -6.01 -10.59
C LEU A 131 1.53 -7.48 -11.05
N ASN A 132 0.36 -8.12 -11.08
CA ASN A 132 0.18 -9.46 -11.60
C ASN A 132 -0.52 -9.41 -12.96
N LYS A 133 0.22 -9.79 -14.00
CA LYS A 133 -0.34 -10.11 -15.31
C LYS A 133 0.24 -11.43 -15.77
#